data_AF-A0A945FWV9-F1
#
_entry.id   AF-A0A945FWV9-F1
#
_cell.length_a   1.000
_cell.length_b   1.000
_cell.length_c   1.000
_cell.angle_alpha   90.00
_cell.angle_beta   90.00
_cell.angle_gamma   90.00
#
_symmetry.space_group_name_H-M   'P 1'
#
loop_
_entity.id
_entity.type
_entity.pdbx_description
1 polymer ?
#
loop_
_entity_poly.entity_id
_entity_poly.type
_entity_poly.pdbx_seq_one_letter_code
_entity_poly.pdbx_strand_id
1 'polypeptide(L)' 'MQSNKNALQKVSFYSAIISIIAAVACLVFLYLRVDDFGFENPISASLMAASFFFVSVGVVLMVIAKSNLPSFKINDK' A
#
# COMPACT_ATOMS: atom_id res chain seq x y z
N MET A 1 26.85 -1.05 -3.20
CA MET A 1 25.98 -0.38 -4.20
C MET A 1 25.01 0.55 -3.47
N GLN A 2 25.49 1.71 -3.00
CA GLN A 2 24.67 2.72 -2.31
C GLN A 2 24.17 3.75 -3.33
N SER A 3 23.03 3.47 -3.96
CA SER A 3 22.24 4.51 -4.60
C SER A 3 21.55 5.29 -3.48
N ASN A 4 21.85 6.59 -3.37
CA ASN A 4 21.18 7.50 -2.44
C ASN A 4 19.69 7.56 -2.81
N LYS A 5 18.88 6.65 -2.25
CA LYS A 5 17.44 6.60 -2.53
C LYS A 5 16.83 7.97 -2.24
N ASN A 6 16.22 8.57 -3.26
CA ASN A 6 15.54 9.86 -3.14
C ASN A 6 14.50 9.81 -2.01
N ALA A 7 14.20 10.96 -1.41
CA ALA A 7 13.15 11.09 -0.39
C ALA A 7 11.83 10.46 -0.86
N LEU A 8 11.48 10.65 -2.15
CA LEU A 8 10.28 10.05 -2.76
C LEU A 8 10.31 8.52 -2.72
N GLN A 9 11.43 7.86 -3.04
CA GLN A 9 11.53 6.39 -2.96
C GLN A 9 11.36 5.88 -1.52
N LYS A 10 11.93 6.59 -0.53
CA LYS A 10 11.77 6.21 0.88
C LYS A 10 10.31 6.35 1.30
N VAL A 11 9.65 7.47 0.96
CA VAL A 11 8.23 7.69 1.26
C VAL A 11 7.37 6.63 0.58
N SER A 12 7.60 6.33 -0.70
CA SER A 12 6.90 5.25 -1.41
C SER A 12 7.10 3.89 -0.75
N PHE A 13 8.30 3.59 -0.24
CA PHE A 13 8.55 2.32 0.45
C PHE A 13 7.78 2.20 1.76
N TYR A 14 7.82 3.22 2.62
CA TYR A 14 7.04 3.23 3.86
C TYR A 14 5.54 3.18 3.59
N SER A 15 5.06 3.96 2.62
CA SER A 15 3.66 3.97 2.18
C SER A 15 3.20 2.61 1.62
N ALA A 16 4.07 1.90 0.89
CA ALA A 16 3.80 0.55 0.41
C ALA A 16 3.60 -0.43 1.56
N ILE A 17 4.51 -0.41 2.55
CA ILE A 17 4.43 -1.27 3.73
C ILE A 17 3.14 -1.01 4.50
N ILE A 18 2.81 0.27 4.74
CA ILE A 18 1.59 0.64 5.46
C ILE A 18 0.34 0.16 4.71
N SER A 19 0.29 0.32 3.38
CA SER A 19 -0.83 -0.19 2.57
C SER A 19 -0.97 -1.70 2.67
N ILE A 20 0.13 -2.46 2.59
CA ILE A 20 0.08 -3.92 2.73
C ILE A 20 -0.42 -4.33 4.12
N ILE A 21 0.04 -3.66 5.19
CA ILE A 21 -0.45 -3.92 6.55
C ILE A 21 -1.95 -3.61 6.66
N ALA A 22 -2.40 -2.49 6.09
CA ALA A 22 -3.81 -2.10 6.10
C ALA A 22 -4.69 -3.10 5.32
N ALA A 23 -4.18 -3.64 4.21
CA ALA A 23 -4.85 -4.70 3.46
C ALA A 23 -5.03 -5.97 4.30
N VAL A 24 -3.98 -6.39 5.00
CA VAL A 24 -4.03 -7.55 5.91
C VAL A 24 -5.02 -7.29 7.04
N ALA A 25 -5.00 -6.10 7.64
CA ALA A 25 -5.96 -5.73 8.67
C ALA A 25 -7.41 -5.77 8.18
N CYS A 26 -7.67 -5.30 6.95
CA CYS A 26 -8.99 -5.41 6.31
C CYS A 26 -9.40 -6.88 6.15
N LEU A 27 -8.53 -7.74 5.63
CA LEU A 27 -8.86 -9.16 5.45
C LEU A 27 -9.11 -9.87 6.79
N VAL A 28 -8.29 -9.58 7.81
CA VAL A 28 -8.48 -10.15 9.16
C VAL A 28 -9.82 -9.69 9.75
N PHE A 29 -10.14 -8.40 9.64
CA PHE A 29 -11.41 -7.89 10.16
C PHE A 29 -12.61 -8.47 9.41
N LEU A 30 -12.51 -8.60 8.08
CA LEU A 30 -13.54 -9.25 7.26
C LEU A 30 -13.72 -10.72 7.69
N TYR A 31 -12.62 -11.45 7.90
CA TYR A 31 -12.68 -12.86 8.32
C TYR A 31 -13.32 -13.03 9.70
N LEU A 32 -13.02 -12.17 10.67
CA LEU A 32 -13.61 -12.23 12.00
C LEU A 32 -15.08 -11.81 12.04
N ARG A 33 -15.55 -11.05 11.04
CA ARG A 33 -16.91 -10.47 11.01
C ARG A 33 -17.77 -10.97 9.85
N VAL A 34 -17.31 -11.96 9.09
CA VAL A 34 -18.04 -12.54 7.95
C VAL A 34 -19.35 -13.21 8.40
N ASP A 35 -19.33 -13.86 9.56
CA ASP A 35 -20.52 -14.50 10.17
C ASP A 35 -21.51 -13.49 10.77
N ASP A 36 -21.04 -12.35 11.30
CA ASP A 36 -21.88 -11.33 11.94
C ASP A 36 -22.68 -10.48 10.94
N PHE A 37 -22.06 -10.12 9.81
CA PHE A 37 -22.66 -9.20 8.84
C PHE A 37 -23.16 -9.89 7.57
N GLY A 38 -22.73 -11.10 7.24
CA GLY A 38 -23.04 -11.71 5.95
C GLY A 38 -22.49 -10.91 4.75
N PHE A 39 -22.58 -11.49 3.55
CA PHE A 39 -21.98 -10.92 2.34
C PHE A 39 -22.75 -9.73 1.76
N GLU A 40 -24.04 -9.58 2.08
CA GLU A 40 -24.89 -8.49 1.58
C GLU A 40 -24.75 -7.18 2.38
N ASN A 41 -24.03 -7.20 3.50
CA ASN A 41 -23.81 -5.98 4.26
C ASN A 41 -22.81 -5.05 3.57
N PRO A 42 -23.12 -3.75 3.46
CA PRO A 42 -22.23 -2.77 2.80
C PRO A 42 -20.86 -2.68 3.48
N ILE A 43 -20.76 -3.04 4.76
CA ILE A 43 -19.51 -3.11 5.52
C ILE A 43 -18.58 -4.17 4.92
N SER A 44 -19.07 -5.39 4.70
CA SER A 44 -18.32 -6.50 4.13
C SER A 44 -17.84 -6.18 2.71
N ALA A 45 -18.73 -5.62 1.88
CA ALA A 45 -18.40 -5.18 0.52
C ALA A 45 -17.31 -4.08 0.52
N SER A 46 -17.44 -3.08 1.39
CA SER A 46 -16.46 -1.99 1.51
C SER A 46 -15.10 -2.51 2.00
N LEU A 47 -15.09 -3.48 2.91
CA LEU A 47 -13.86 -4.11 3.41
C LEU A 47 -13.15 -4.94 2.33
N MET A 48 -13.91 -5.70 1.53
CA MET A 48 -13.36 -6.40 0.37
C MET A 48 -12.75 -5.41 -0.63
N ALA A 49 -13.49 -4.36 -1.00
CA ALA A 49 -12.98 -3.34 -1.92
C ALA A 49 -11.73 -2.63 -1.38
N ALA A 50 -11.73 -2.25 -0.10
CA ALA A 50 -10.59 -1.62 0.56
C ALA A 50 -9.36 -2.55 0.58
N SER A 51 -9.54 -3.83 0.90
CA SER A 51 -8.45 -4.81 0.87
C SER A 51 -7.80 -4.90 -0.51
N PHE A 52 -8.61 -4.96 -1.58
CA PHE A 52 -8.11 -5.03 -2.96
C PHE A 52 -7.38 -3.74 -3.37
N PHE A 53 -7.93 -2.59 -2.99
CA PHE A 53 -7.32 -1.28 -3.22
C PHE A 53 -5.95 -1.18 -2.55
N PHE A 54 -5.86 -1.51 -1.27
CA PHE A 54 -4.61 -1.42 -0.51
C PHE A 54 -3.54 -2.40 -1.00
N VAL A 55 -3.92 -3.62 -1.42
CA VAL A 55 -2.98 -4.55 -2.07
C VAL A 55 -2.45 -3.95 -3.37
N SER A 56 -3.35 -3.47 -4.23
CA SER A 56 -2.98 -2.91 -5.54
C SER A 56 -2.05 -1.70 -5.41
N VAL A 57 -2.41 -0.75 -4.54
CA VAL A 57 -1.60 0.44 -4.25
C VAL A 57 -0.27 0.05 -3.61
N GLY A 58 -0.26 -0.91 -2.68
CA GLY A 58 0.95 -1.43 -2.06
C GLY A 58 1.94 -2.00 -3.08
N VAL A 59 1.45 -2.79 -4.05
CA VAL A 59 2.27 -3.34 -5.14
C VAL A 59 2.84 -2.21 -6.01
N VAL A 60 2.02 -1.25 -6.43
CA VAL A 60 2.48 -0.11 -7.26
C VAL A 60 3.56 0.70 -6.55
N LEU A 61 3.34 1.04 -5.28
CA LEU A 61 4.31 1.79 -4.47
C LEU A 61 5.59 0.99 -4.22
N MET A 62 5.49 -0.32 -4.07
CA MET A 62 6.66 -1.19 -3.94
C MET A 62 7.48 -1.24 -5.23
N VAL A 63 6.82 -1.24 -6.39
CA VAL A 63 7.50 -1.10 -7.70
C VAL A 63 8.21 0.25 -7.77
N ILE A 64 7.53 1.36 -7.45
CA ILE A 64 8.13 2.71 -7.42
C ILE A 64 9.34 2.77 -6.47
N ALA A 65 9.24 2.15 -5.29
CA ALA A 65 10.32 2.08 -4.31
C ALA A 65 11.53 1.26 -4.80
N LYS A 66 11.31 0.27 -5.67
CA LYS A 66 12.37 -0.56 -6.28
C LYS A 66 12.90 0.01 -7.59
N SER A 67 12.14 0.84 -8.30
CA SER A 67 12.55 1.47 -9.55
C SER A 67 13.74 2.39 -9.33
N ASN A 68 14.81 2.24 -10.11
CA ASN A 68 16.01 3.07 -9.98
C ASN A 68 15.79 4.45 -10.62
N LEU A 69 15.07 5.32 -9.92
CA LEU A 69 14.77 6.68 -10.37
C LEU A 69 16.00 7.59 -10.21
N PRO A 70 16.36 8.38 -11.23
CA PRO A 70 17.47 9.32 -11.14
C PRO A 70 17.23 10.37 -10.03
N SER A 71 18.30 10.84 -9.41
CA SER A 71 18.26 11.93 -8.43
C SER A 71 17.89 13.24 -9.10
N PHE A 72 16.64 13.71 -8.94
CA PHE A 72 16.17 15.03 -9.38
C PHE A 72 16.66 16.18 -8.46
N LYS A 73 17.86 16.05 -7.88
CA LYS A 73 18.50 17.17 -7.21
C LYS A 73 18.88 18.19 -8.28
N ILE A 74 18.07 19.24 -8.42
CA ILE A 74 18.46 20.45 -9.14
C ILE A 74 19.64 21.04 -8.37
N ASN A 75 20.85 20.86 -8.89
CA ASN A 75 22.02 21.60 -8.44
C ASN A 75 21.83 23.03 -8.97
N ASP A 76 21.16 23.85 -8.18
CA ASP A 76 21.15 25.29 -8.38
C ASP A 76 22.55 25.79 -7.98
N LYS A 77 23.32 26.24 -8.97
CA LYS A 77 24.59 26.95 -8.78
C LYS A 77 24.33 28.44 -8.84
#